data_AF-A0A4V6L3I5-F1
#
_entry.id   AF-A0A4V6L3I5-F1
#
_cell.length_a   1.000
_cell.length_b   1.000
_cell.length_c   1.000
_cell.angle_alpha   90.00
_cell.angle_beta   90.00
_cell.angle_gamma   90.00
#
_symmetry.space_group_name_H-M   'P 1'
#
loop_
_entity.id
_entity.type
_entity.pdbx_description
1 polymer ?
#
loop_
_entity_poly.entity_id
_entity_poly.type
_entity_poly.pdbx_seq_one_letter_code
_entity_poly.pdbx_strand_id
1 'polypeptide(L)'
;MKDKASGKTILDFLKADDFANRNFIQLINDSSLDFEKLIDDAQKKAIKRESLTEAVANLAGSPAIKKGILQSLKVVDEIVKVMGHEPDNIVIEMARENQTTAQGLKNARQRLKKIKDVHKKTESRILEDNSERITNLTLQDNRLYLYLLQDGKDMYTGQDLDINNLSQYDIDHIIPQSFIKDNSIDNLVLTTQKANRGKSDNVPSIEVVRDMKDRVWRRQLANGAISRQKFDHLTKAERGGLADSDKASFLRRQLVETRQITKHVAQLLDSRFNSESNQNKKLARNVKIITLKSKIVSDFRKDFGLYKLREVNNYHHAHDAYLNAVVGTALIKKYPKLEAEFVYGDYKHFDLVKLISKSDPSLGKATAKVFFYSNIMNFFKEEISLADGTLMKRPIIETNTETGEVVWNKVKDFKTIRKVLSYPQVNIVKKTEIQSGAFSKESVLSKGNSDKLIERKKGWDPKKYGGFDSPNTAYSIFVVAKVAKGKAQKLKTVKEIVGITIMEQAEYEKDNIAFLEKKGYHDIQEKLLIKLPKYSLFELENGRRRLLASANEFQKGNELALSGKYMKFLYLASRYDKLSSKIESEQQKKLFVEQRLHYFDEILDIVVKHATCYIKAENNLKKNYQPL
;
A
#
# COMPACT_ATOMS: atom_id res chain seq x y z
N MET A 1 4.70 33.06 -20.45
CA MET A 1 5.50 33.40 -19.26
C MET A 1 6.78 34.08 -19.74
N LYS A 2 7.12 35.25 -19.22
CA LYS A 2 8.33 36.02 -19.59
C LYS A 2 9.04 36.42 -18.31
N ASP A 3 10.37 36.41 -18.34
CA ASP A 3 11.18 37.02 -17.29
C ASP A 3 11.00 38.55 -17.35
N LYS A 4 10.82 39.23 -16.21
CA LYS A 4 10.50 40.68 -16.23
C LYS A 4 11.73 41.53 -16.52
N ALA A 5 12.92 41.09 -16.12
CA ALA A 5 14.15 41.86 -16.30
C ALA A 5 14.61 41.83 -17.76
N SER A 6 14.64 40.65 -18.38
CA SER A 6 15.12 40.47 -19.75
C SER A 6 14.02 40.54 -20.81
N GLY A 7 12.74 40.38 -20.44
CA GLY A 7 11.62 40.26 -21.37
C GLY A 7 11.62 38.97 -22.20
N LYS A 8 12.63 38.11 -22.05
CA LYS A 8 12.80 36.85 -22.78
C LYS A 8 11.82 35.78 -22.27
N THR A 9 11.34 34.94 -23.18
CA THR A 9 10.63 33.70 -22.84
C THR A 9 11.63 32.57 -22.58
N ILE A 10 11.15 31.45 -22.01
CA ILE A 10 11.95 30.23 -21.89
C ILE A 10 12.51 29.79 -23.24
N LEU A 11 11.71 29.88 -24.31
CA LEU A 11 12.14 29.49 -25.64
C LEU A 11 13.23 30.42 -26.18
N ASP A 12 13.18 31.71 -25.84
CA ASP A 12 14.21 32.67 -26.25
C ASP A 12 15.54 32.37 -25.56
N PHE A 13 15.52 32.02 -24.27
CA PHE A 13 16.72 31.53 -23.58
C PHE A 13 17.22 30.21 -24.18
N LEU A 14 16.35 29.24 -24.47
CA LEU A 14 16.77 27.98 -25.11
C LEU A 14 17.38 28.18 -26.50
N LYS A 15 16.98 29.24 -27.21
CA LYS A 15 17.57 29.62 -28.50
C LYS A 15 18.88 30.39 -28.34
N ALA A 16 18.96 31.29 -27.36
CA ALA A 16 20.12 32.14 -27.10
C ALA A 16 20.16 32.61 -25.63
N ASP A 17 20.86 31.85 -24.79
CA ASP A 17 21.14 32.15 -23.38
C ASP A 17 22.61 32.57 -23.18
N ASP A 18 23.03 33.54 -23.99
CA ASP A 18 24.38 34.11 -24.02
C ASP A 18 25.47 33.01 -23.91
N PHE A 19 26.24 32.99 -22.82
CA PHE A 19 27.27 31.97 -22.57
C PHE A 19 26.86 30.87 -21.57
N ALA A 20 25.68 30.98 -20.95
CA ALA A 20 25.25 30.11 -19.85
C ALA A 20 24.58 28.82 -20.33
N ASN A 21 23.91 28.85 -21.50
CA ASN A 21 23.25 27.71 -22.12
C ASN A 21 22.37 26.90 -21.16
N ARG A 22 21.63 27.59 -20.29
CA ARG A 22 20.74 26.98 -19.31
C ARG A 22 19.63 26.23 -20.04
N ASN A 23 19.50 24.94 -19.70
CA ASN A 23 18.41 24.12 -20.20
C ASN A 23 17.08 24.48 -19.53
N PHE A 24 15.97 23.88 -20.00
CA PHE A 24 14.63 24.16 -19.49
C PHE A 24 14.53 24.08 -17.95
N ILE A 25 15.11 23.04 -17.34
CA ILE A 25 15.06 22.83 -15.90
C ILE A 25 15.88 23.89 -15.15
N GLN A 26 17.04 24.27 -15.68
CA GLN A 26 17.85 25.34 -15.10
C GLN A 26 17.10 26.67 -15.16
N LEU A 27 16.50 27.02 -16.30
CA LEU A 27 15.76 28.28 -16.46
C LEU A 27 14.57 28.43 -15.51
N ILE A 28 13.78 27.36 -15.32
CA ILE A 28 12.60 27.44 -14.44
C ILE A 28 12.92 27.42 -12.95
N ASN A 29 14.15 27.03 -12.56
CA ASN A 29 14.62 26.99 -11.17
C ASN A 29 15.73 28.03 -10.89
N ASP A 30 15.99 28.94 -11.84
CA ASP A 30 17.03 29.96 -11.67
C ASP A 30 16.46 31.11 -10.82
N SER A 31 17.01 31.27 -9.62
CA SER A 31 16.63 32.34 -8.71
C SER A 31 16.88 33.76 -9.25
N SER A 32 17.71 33.90 -10.29
CA SER A 32 17.94 35.18 -10.98
C SER A 32 16.86 35.52 -12.00
N LEU A 33 15.97 34.57 -12.33
CA LEU A 33 14.86 34.73 -13.28
C LEU A 33 13.51 34.69 -12.55
N ASP A 34 12.47 35.26 -13.15
CA ASP A 34 11.14 35.27 -12.54
C ASP A 34 10.33 33.98 -12.75
N PHE A 35 10.83 33.01 -13.52
CA PHE A 35 10.08 31.82 -13.90
C PHE A 35 9.66 30.95 -12.71
N GLU A 36 10.55 30.72 -11.74
CA GLU A 36 10.26 29.93 -10.53
C GLU A 36 9.06 30.52 -9.77
N LYS A 37 9.09 31.84 -9.53
CA LYS A 37 8.02 32.57 -8.84
C LYS A 37 6.70 32.55 -9.61
N LEU A 38 6.76 32.74 -10.94
CA LEU A 38 5.56 32.73 -11.79
C LEU A 38 4.88 31.35 -11.81
N ILE A 39 5.66 30.27 -11.81
CA ILE A 39 5.17 28.90 -11.71
C ILE A 39 4.55 28.66 -10.33
N ASP A 40 5.26 29.02 -9.26
CA ASP A 40 4.78 28.87 -7.88
C ASP A 40 3.48 29.65 -7.63
N ASP A 41 3.39 30.90 -8.08
CA ASP A 41 2.20 31.74 -7.94
C ASP A 41 1.00 31.18 -8.71
N ALA A 42 1.24 30.66 -9.93
CA ALA A 42 0.19 30.01 -10.72
C ALA A 42 -0.33 28.74 -10.04
N GLN A 43 0.57 27.91 -9.49
CA GLN A 43 0.19 26.70 -8.75
C GLN A 43 -0.56 27.04 -7.46
N LYS A 44 -0.07 28.00 -6.67
CA LYS A 44 -0.74 28.45 -5.43
C LYS A 44 -2.12 29.01 -5.71
N LYS A 45 -2.30 29.79 -6.79
CA LYS A 45 -3.61 30.31 -7.21
C LYS A 45 -4.58 29.20 -7.64
N ALA A 46 -4.10 28.16 -8.32
CA ALA A 46 -4.93 27.00 -8.68
C ALA A 46 -5.37 26.24 -7.42
N ILE A 47 -4.43 25.94 -6.51
CA ILE A 47 -4.72 25.21 -5.27
C ILE A 47 -5.64 26.00 -4.32
N LYS A 48 -5.48 27.34 -4.24
CA LYS A 48 -6.33 28.19 -3.39
C LYS A 48 -7.75 28.39 -3.93
N ARG A 49 -7.96 28.23 -5.25
CA ARG A 49 -9.29 28.38 -5.89
C ARG A 49 -10.09 27.08 -5.88
N GLU A 50 -9.42 25.94 -5.89
CA GLU A 50 -10.07 24.62 -5.85
C GLU A 50 -10.34 24.19 -4.40
N SER A 51 -11.52 23.64 -4.16
CA SER A 51 -11.77 22.92 -2.92
C SER A 51 -10.83 21.71 -2.81
N LEU A 52 -10.50 21.29 -1.59
CA LEU A 52 -9.64 20.11 -1.37
C LEU A 52 -10.17 18.85 -2.10
N THR A 53 -11.48 18.76 -2.28
CA THR A 53 -12.12 17.69 -3.03
C THR A 53 -11.82 17.76 -4.53
N GLU A 54 -11.87 18.95 -5.12
CA GLU A 54 -11.55 19.19 -6.55
C GLU A 54 -10.07 18.96 -6.84
N ALA A 55 -9.19 19.49 -5.99
CA ALA A 55 -7.75 19.30 -6.12
C ALA A 55 -7.37 17.80 -6.14
N VAL A 56 -7.99 16.99 -5.27
CA VAL A 56 -7.78 15.53 -5.25
C VAL A 56 -8.46 14.83 -6.43
N ALA A 57 -9.63 15.31 -6.89
CA ALA A 57 -10.32 14.78 -8.05
C ALA A 57 -9.49 14.94 -9.33
N ASN A 58 -8.73 16.03 -9.46
CA ASN A 58 -7.88 16.34 -10.61
C ASN A 58 -6.55 15.56 -10.65
N LEU A 59 -6.14 14.92 -9.55
CA LEU A 59 -4.90 14.13 -9.52
C LEU A 59 -4.94 12.95 -10.50
N ALA A 60 -3.79 12.59 -11.07
CA ALA A 60 -3.66 11.35 -11.83
C ALA A 60 -3.65 10.14 -10.87
N GLY A 61 -4.47 9.12 -11.13
CA GLY A 61 -4.51 7.89 -10.32
C GLY A 61 -5.88 7.23 -10.24
N SER A 62 -5.94 6.06 -9.62
CA SER A 62 -7.18 5.31 -9.44
C SER A 62 -8.15 6.03 -8.48
N PRO A 63 -9.47 5.88 -8.63
CA PRO A 63 -10.43 6.42 -7.67
C PRO A 63 -10.20 5.94 -6.23
N ALA A 64 -9.71 4.70 -6.05
CA ALA A 64 -9.38 4.14 -4.75
C ALA A 64 -8.26 4.93 -4.05
N ILE A 65 -7.21 5.26 -4.81
CA ILE A 65 -6.11 6.10 -4.34
C ILE A 65 -6.60 7.50 -3.99
N LYS A 66 -7.37 8.15 -4.87
CA LYS A 66 -7.92 9.50 -4.64
C LYS A 66 -8.75 9.56 -3.35
N LYS A 67 -9.59 8.54 -3.12
CA LYS A 67 -10.36 8.41 -1.88
C LYS A 67 -9.43 8.34 -0.66
N GLY A 68 -8.37 7.53 -0.72
CA GLY A 68 -7.37 7.41 0.35
C GLY A 68 -6.68 8.74 0.66
N ILE A 69 -6.30 9.51 -0.37
CA ILE A 69 -5.69 10.84 -0.22
C ILE A 69 -6.66 11.79 0.47
N LEU A 70 -7.88 11.90 -0.05
CA LEU A 70 -8.91 12.77 0.52
C LEU A 70 -9.16 12.47 2.00
N GLN A 71 -9.26 11.19 2.37
CA GLN A 71 -9.43 10.82 3.79
C GLN A 71 -8.19 11.15 4.62
N SER A 72 -6.99 10.92 4.10
CA SER A 72 -5.75 11.22 4.83
C SER A 72 -5.62 12.71 5.15
N LEU A 73 -5.96 13.58 4.19
CA LEU A 73 -5.98 15.04 4.39
C LEU A 73 -6.99 15.45 5.47
N LYS A 74 -8.20 14.87 5.45
CA LYS A 74 -9.23 15.12 6.48
C LYS A 74 -8.80 14.65 7.87
N VAL A 75 -8.13 13.50 7.96
CA VAL A 75 -7.61 12.97 9.23
C VAL A 75 -6.53 13.89 9.79
N VAL A 76 -5.62 14.38 8.95
CA VAL A 76 -4.60 15.36 9.37
C VAL A 76 -5.28 16.63 9.90
N ASP A 77 -6.28 17.17 9.20
CA ASP A 77 -7.03 18.34 9.66
C ASP A 77 -7.71 18.13 11.00
N GLU A 78 -8.29 16.96 11.22
CA GLU A 78 -8.95 16.62 12.48
C GLU A 78 -7.93 16.48 13.62
N ILE A 79 -6.79 15.85 13.38
CA ILE A 79 -5.71 15.73 14.37
C ILE A 79 -5.20 17.12 14.78
N VAL A 80 -4.94 18.02 13.83
CA VAL A 80 -4.49 19.39 14.14
C VAL A 80 -5.52 20.12 14.99
N LYS A 81 -6.81 20.00 14.67
CA LYS A 81 -7.89 20.58 15.48
C LYS A 81 -7.94 20.00 16.90
N VAL A 82 -7.79 18.69 17.05
CA VAL A 82 -7.80 18.01 18.35
C VAL A 82 -6.59 18.40 19.20
N MET A 83 -5.41 18.55 18.58
CA MET A 83 -4.18 18.91 19.28
C MET A 83 -4.08 20.42 19.57
N GLY A 84 -4.80 21.25 18.82
CA GLY A 84 -4.82 22.70 19.00
C GLY A 84 -3.60 23.45 18.44
N HIS A 85 -2.66 22.76 17.79
CA HIS A 85 -1.48 23.34 17.17
C HIS A 85 -1.00 22.53 15.96
N GLU A 86 -0.18 23.14 15.11
CA GLU A 86 0.45 22.46 13.97
C GLU A 86 1.54 21.49 14.43
N PRO A 87 1.75 20.37 13.71
CA PRO A 87 2.81 19.41 14.04
C PRO A 87 4.15 19.84 13.46
N ASP A 88 5.26 19.48 14.12
CA ASP A 88 6.60 19.72 13.56
C ASP A 88 6.84 18.94 12.26
N ASN A 89 6.31 17.71 12.19
CA ASN A 89 6.52 16.79 11.08
C ASN A 89 5.25 16.02 10.74
N ILE A 90 4.96 15.86 9.45
CA ILE A 90 3.95 14.93 8.94
C ILE A 90 4.66 13.86 8.11
N VAL A 91 4.66 12.62 8.60
CA VAL A 91 5.30 11.49 7.90
C VAL A 91 4.25 10.71 7.13
N ILE A 92 4.42 10.63 5.80
CA ILE A 92 3.52 9.91 4.92
C ILE A 92 4.18 8.66 4.32
N GLU A 93 3.44 7.57 4.30
CA GLU A 93 3.77 6.34 3.57
C GLU A 93 2.54 5.92 2.78
N MET A 94 2.73 5.63 1.49
CA MET A 94 1.66 5.14 0.64
C MET A 94 1.89 3.68 0.28
N ALA A 95 0.97 2.83 0.74
CA ALA A 95 0.98 1.43 0.41
C ALA A 95 0.91 1.22 -1.13
N ARG A 96 1.51 0.11 -1.59
CA ARG A 96 1.19 -0.45 -2.90
C ARG A 96 -0.27 -0.91 -2.88
N GLU A 97 -1.01 -0.67 -3.97
CA GLU A 97 -2.34 -1.27 -4.13
C GLU A 97 -2.22 -2.79 -3.94
N ASN A 98 -2.94 -3.33 -2.95
CA ASN A 98 -3.04 -4.78 -2.78
C ASN A 98 -3.85 -5.34 -3.96
N GLN A 99 -3.34 -6.39 -4.60
CA GLN A 99 -4.10 -7.07 -5.66
C GLN A 99 -5.31 -7.76 -5.02
N THR A 100 -6.52 -7.41 -5.44
CA THR A 100 -7.74 -8.14 -5.08
C THR A 100 -7.81 -9.45 -5.86
N THR A 101 -8.63 -10.42 -5.43
CA THR A 101 -8.87 -11.66 -6.19
C THR A 101 -9.34 -11.38 -7.62
N ALA A 102 -10.21 -10.38 -7.79
CA ALA A 102 -10.65 -9.92 -9.12
C ALA A 102 -9.50 -9.34 -9.95
N GLN A 103 -8.59 -8.59 -9.33
CA GLN A 103 -7.39 -8.08 -9.99
C GLN A 103 -6.43 -9.22 -10.36
N GLY A 104 -6.26 -10.22 -9.49
CA GLY A 104 -5.46 -11.42 -9.76
C GLY A 104 -5.99 -12.20 -10.98
N LEU A 105 -7.30 -12.38 -11.08
CA LEU A 105 -7.95 -12.99 -12.24
C LEU A 105 -7.79 -12.15 -13.52
N LYS A 106 -7.93 -10.82 -13.43
CA LYS A 106 -7.69 -9.91 -14.56
C LYS A 106 -6.24 -9.99 -15.05
N ASN A 107 -5.29 -10.00 -14.12
CA ASN A 107 -3.87 -10.17 -14.41
C ASN A 107 -3.58 -11.51 -15.09
N ALA A 108 -4.17 -12.60 -14.61
CA ALA A 108 -4.01 -13.92 -15.21
C ALA A 108 -4.52 -13.99 -16.65
N ARG A 109 -5.67 -13.35 -16.95
CA ARG A 109 -6.19 -13.24 -18.33
C ARG A 109 -5.24 -12.46 -19.24
N GLN A 110 -4.66 -11.37 -18.75
CA GLN A 110 -3.65 -10.60 -19.48
C GLN A 110 -2.36 -11.42 -19.71
N ARG A 111 -1.92 -12.18 -18.70
CA ARG A 111 -0.80 -13.12 -18.81
C ARG A 111 -1.04 -14.17 -19.89
N LEU A 112 -2.21 -14.80 -19.89
CA LEU A 112 -2.60 -15.78 -20.90
C LEU A 112 -2.62 -15.17 -22.30
N LYS A 113 -3.18 -13.96 -22.45
CA LYS A 113 -3.17 -13.25 -23.74
C LYS A 113 -1.74 -13.02 -24.22
N LYS A 114 -0.86 -12.51 -23.36
CA LYS A 114 0.55 -12.29 -23.70
C LYS A 114 1.25 -13.60 -24.11
N ILE A 115 1.03 -14.70 -23.38
CA ILE A 115 1.60 -16.00 -23.73
C ILE A 115 1.12 -16.45 -25.11
N LYS A 116 -0.20 -16.39 -25.37
CA LYS A 116 -0.76 -16.73 -26.69
C LYS A 116 -0.17 -15.89 -27.81
N ASP A 117 -0.04 -14.59 -27.61
CA ASP A 117 0.54 -13.67 -28.61
C ASP A 117 2.01 -13.99 -28.88
N VAL A 118 2.78 -14.34 -27.84
CA VAL A 118 4.19 -14.74 -27.96
C VAL A 118 4.33 -16.10 -28.65
N HIS A 119 3.56 -17.11 -28.23
CA HIS A 119 3.63 -18.47 -28.76
C HIS A 119 3.15 -18.57 -30.20
N LYS A 120 2.17 -17.75 -30.59
CA LYS A 120 1.78 -17.60 -32.00
C LYS A 120 2.92 -17.09 -32.87
N LYS A 121 3.81 -16.23 -32.34
CA LYS A 121 4.97 -15.71 -33.07
C LYS A 121 6.17 -16.64 -33.07
N THR A 122 6.33 -17.46 -32.02
CA THR A 122 7.43 -18.44 -31.92
C THR A 122 7.07 -19.80 -32.50
N GLU A 123 5.81 -20.02 -32.91
CA GLU A 123 5.27 -21.32 -33.34
C GLU A 123 5.45 -22.42 -32.26
N SER A 124 5.49 -22.00 -31.00
CA SER A 124 5.67 -22.92 -29.87
C SER A 124 4.38 -23.65 -29.55
N ARG A 125 4.48 -24.98 -29.40
CA ARG A 125 3.37 -25.86 -29.01
C ARG A 125 3.27 -26.09 -27.51
N ILE A 126 4.17 -25.52 -26.71
CA ILE A 126 4.26 -25.79 -25.27
C ILE A 126 2.94 -25.48 -24.51
N LEU A 127 2.16 -24.51 -25.00
CA LEU A 127 0.85 -24.15 -24.46
C LEU A 127 -0.23 -25.17 -24.82
N GLU A 128 -0.19 -25.73 -26.03
CA GLU A 128 -1.14 -26.72 -26.54
C GLU A 128 -0.89 -28.06 -25.84
N ASP A 129 0.38 -28.48 -25.79
CA ASP A 129 0.86 -29.71 -25.17
C ASP A 129 0.57 -29.78 -23.66
N ASN A 130 0.33 -28.64 -23.02
CA ASN A 130 0.07 -28.53 -21.57
C ASN A 130 -1.27 -27.86 -21.24
N SER A 131 -2.21 -27.81 -22.20
CA SER A 131 -3.47 -27.07 -22.08
C SER A 131 -4.32 -27.47 -20.86
N GLU A 132 -4.32 -28.75 -20.48
CA GLU A 132 -5.05 -29.26 -19.31
C GLU A 132 -4.52 -28.70 -17.96
N ARG A 133 -3.25 -28.30 -17.92
CA ARG A 133 -2.58 -27.78 -16.71
C ARG A 133 -2.64 -26.27 -16.59
N ILE A 134 -3.03 -25.58 -17.67
CA ILE A 134 -2.94 -24.13 -17.78
C ILE A 134 -4.34 -23.52 -17.64
N THR A 135 -4.66 -23.16 -16.41
CA THR A 135 -5.85 -22.36 -16.07
C THR A 135 -5.47 -20.93 -15.70
N ASN A 136 -6.46 -20.03 -15.70
CA ASN A 136 -6.29 -18.68 -15.16
C ASN A 136 -5.82 -18.67 -13.69
N LEU A 137 -6.11 -19.73 -12.92
CA LEU A 137 -5.68 -19.81 -11.52
C LEU A 137 -4.19 -20.16 -11.43
N THR A 138 -3.77 -21.18 -12.19
CA THR A 138 -2.37 -21.64 -12.21
C THR A 138 -1.41 -20.58 -12.79
N LEU A 139 -1.87 -19.76 -13.74
CA LEU A 139 -1.06 -18.66 -14.33
C LEU A 139 -0.80 -17.49 -13.37
N GLN A 140 -1.38 -17.51 -12.17
CA GLN A 140 -0.98 -16.56 -11.12
C GLN A 140 0.40 -16.89 -10.55
N ASP A 141 0.83 -18.16 -10.60
CA ASP A 141 2.19 -18.55 -10.22
C ASP A 141 3.21 -17.99 -11.21
N ASN A 142 4.18 -17.25 -10.68
CA ASN A 142 5.27 -16.70 -11.46
C ASN A 142 6.16 -17.79 -12.07
N ARG A 143 6.29 -18.97 -11.44
CA ARG A 143 7.12 -20.07 -12.00
C ARG A 143 6.55 -20.57 -13.32
N LEU A 144 5.28 -20.97 -13.32
CA LEU A 144 4.59 -21.41 -14.53
C LEU A 144 4.53 -20.29 -15.58
N TYR A 145 4.28 -19.05 -15.15
CA TYR A 145 4.23 -17.92 -16.07
C TYR A 145 5.59 -17.66 -16.75
N LEU A 146 6.69 -17.67 -16.00
CA LEU A 146 8.04 -17.50 -16.53
C LEU A 146 8.46 -18.67 -17.40
N TYR A 147 8.11 -19.90 -17.02
CA TYR A 147 8.34 -21.09 -17.84
C TYR A 147 7.78 -20.94 -19.25
N LEU A 148 6.48 -20.60 -19.35
CA LEU A 148 5.81 -20.41 -20.64
C LEU A 148 6.39 -19.22 -21.41
N LEU A 149 6.69 -18.12 -20.73
CA LEU A 149 7.25 -16.91 -21.35
C LEU A 149 8.67 -17.13 -21.87
N GLN A 150 9.44 -17.99 -21.22
CA GLN A 150 10.79 -18.39 -21.60
C GLN A 150 10.82 -19.56 -22.59
N ASP A 151 9.65 -19.98 -23.05
CA ASP A 151 9.49 -21.11 -23.98
C ASP A 151 10.10 -22.41 -23.43
N GLY A 152 9.94 -22.63 -22.13
CA GLY A 152 10.48 -23.81 -21.45
C GLY A 152 11.99 -23.84 -21.32
N LYS A 153 12.71 -22.73 -21.52
CA LYS A 153 14.18 -22.69 -21.44
C LYS A 153 14.69 -21.96 -20.21
N ASP A 154 15.80 -22.43 -19.66
CA ASP A 154 16.57 -21.74 -18.63
C ASP A 154 17.13 -20.43 -19.20
N MET A 155 16.91 -19.33 -18.47
CA MET A 155 17.31 -18.01 -18.94
C MET A 155 18.84 -17.80 -19.02
N TYR A 156 19.63 -18.56 -18.25
CA TYR A 156 21.08 -18.40 -18.16
C TYR A 156 21.87 -19.48 -18.89
N THR A 157 21.27 -20.65 -19.16
CA THR A 157 21.97 -21.75 -19.84
C THR A 157 21.35 -22.12 -21.20
N GLY A 158 20.10 -21.71 -21.44
CA GLY A 158 19.34 -22.07 -22.64
C GLY A 158 18.93 -23.54 -22.72
N GLN A 159 19.19 -24.32 -21.67
CA GLN A 159 18.75 -25.72 -21.55
C GLN A 159 17.24 -25.79 -21.29
N ASP A 160 16.63 -26.90 -21.70
CA ASP A 160 15.19 -27.10 -21.49
C ASP A 160 14.89 -27.37 -20.01
N LEU A 161 13.77 -26.82 -19.57
CA LEU A 161 13.20 -26.98 -18.24
C LEU A 161 12.02 -27.96 -18.34
N ASP A 162 11.91 -28.83 -17.35
CA ASP A 162 10.75 -29.71 -17.20
C ASP A 162 9.60 -29.02 -16.44
N ILE A 163 8.43 -28.93 -17.07
CA ILE A 163 7.22 -28.36 -16.48
C ILE A 163 6.73 -29.16 -15.25
N ASN A 164 7.05 -30.46 -15.15
CA ASN A 164 6.67 -31.29 -14.01
C ASN A 164 7.52 -30.99 -12.77
N ASN A 165 8.67 -30.35 -12.95
CA ASN A 165 9.66 -30.15 -11.89
C ASN A 165 9.89 -28.66 -11.56
N LEU A 166 8.91 -27.81 -11.85
CA LEU A 166 9.01 -26.35 -11.63
C LEU A 166 9.37 -25.96 -10.19
N SER A 167 8.98 -26.77 -9.20
CA SER A 167 9.27 -26.53 -7.78
C SER A 167 10.77 -26.59 -7.45
N GLN A 168 11.57 -27.30 -8.25
CA GLN A 168 13.02 -27.42 -8.07
C GLN A 168 13.80 -26.24 -8.68
N TYR A 169 13.16 -25.45 -9.54
CA TYR A 169 13.77 -24.28 -10.16
C TYR A 169 13.59 -23.02 -9.31
N ASP A 170 14.58 -22.13 -9.44
CA ASP A 170 14.61 -20.86 -8.75
C ASP A 170 14.01 -19.76 -9.61
N ILE A 171 13.26 -18.87 -8.95
CA ILE A 171 12.99 -17.55 -9.50
C ILE A 171 14.14 -16.64 -9.07
N ASP A 172 15.01 -16.27 -10.00
CA ASP A 172 16.10 -15.34 -9.76
C ASP A 172 15.73 -13.90 -10.15
N HIS A 173 16.33 -12.94 -9.46
CA HIS A 173 16.25 -11.52 -9.75
C HIS A 173 17.45 -11.09 -10.59
N ILE A 174 17.23 -10.66 -11.83
CA ILE A 174 18.31 -10.29 -12.77
C ILE A 174 19.21 -9.23 -12.14
N ILE A 175 18.62 -8.14 -11.64
CA ILE A 175 19.27 -7.23 -10.70
C ILE A 175 18.94 -7.72 -9.29
N PRO A 176 19.94 -8.06 -8.45
CA PRO A 176 19.73 -8.65 -7.13
C PRO A 176 18.80 -7.84 -6.22
N GLN A 177 18.02 -8.55 -5.39
CA GLN A 177 17.09 -7.94 -4.44
C GLN A 177 17.76 -7.05 -3.38
N SER A 178 19.05 -7.29 -3.11
CA SER A 178 19.88 -6.45 -2.26
C SER A 178 19.93 -5.00 -2.79
N PHE A 179 19.97 -4.83 -4.12
CA PHE A 179 20.01 -3.51 -4.76
C PHE A 179 18.62 -2.99 -5.16
N ILE A 180 17.74 -3.83 -5.72
CA ILE A 180 16.40 -3.39 -6.12
C ILE A 180 15.32 -4.41 -5.73
N LYS A 181 14.30 -3.96 -4.97
CA LYS A 181 13.09 -4.76 -4.72
C LYS A 181 12.08 -4.61 -5.85
N ASP A 182 12.48 -5.12 -7.01
CA ASP A 182 11.62 -5.24 -8.17
C ASP A 182 11.21 -6.71 -8.36
N ASN A 183 9.96 -7.00 -8.00
CA ASN A 183 9.31 -8.31 -8.20
C ASN A 183 8.45 -8.32 -9.47
N SER A 184 8.60 -7.32 -10.35
CA SER A 184 7.97 -7.33 -11.67
C SER A 184 8.62 -8.42 -12.52
N ILE A 185 7.86 -8.92 -13.50
CA ILE A 185 8.34 -9.92 -14.46
C ILE A 185 9.56 -9.44 -15.25
N ASP A 186 9.76 -8.11 -15.34
CA ASP A 186 10.90 -7.49 -16.01
C ASP A 186 12.22 -7.64 -15.25
N ASN A 187 12.18 -8.00 -13.97
CA ASN A 187 13.38 -8.33 -13.19
C ASN A 187 13.44 -9.79 -12.72
N LEU A 188 12.44 -10.62 -13.03
CA LEU A 188 12.40 -12.03 -12.62
C LEU A 188 12.69 -12.98 -13.77
N VAL A 189 13.42 -14.05 -13.52
CA VAL A 189 13.67 -15.13 -14.49
C VAL A 189 13.54 -16.50 -13.80
N LEU A 190 13.18 -17.53 -14.56
CA LEU A 190 13.21 -18.90 -14.11
C LEU A 190 14.53 -19.55 -14.56
N THR A 191 15.25 -20.17 -13.63
CA THR A 191 16.55 -20.78 -13.88
C THR A 191 16.81 -21.95 -12.92
N THR A 192 17.74 -22.82 -13.27
CA THR A 192 18.23 -23.91 -12.43
C THR A 192 19.00 -23.37 -11.22
N GLN A 193 18.91 -24.07 -10.08
CA GLN A 193 19.62 -23.67 -8.85
C GLN A 193 21.14 -23.54 -9.06
N LYS A 194 21.71 -24.39 -9.91
CA LYS A 194 23.15 -24.37 -10.23
C LYS A 194 23.54 -23.06 -10.92
N ALA A 195 22.78 -22.66 -11.95
CA ALA A 195 23.04 -21.42 -12.68
C ALA A 195 22.80 -20.19 -11.79
N ASN A 196 21.74 -20.22 -10.97
CA ASN A 196 21.44 -19.16 -10.00
C ASN A 196 22.60 -18.93 -9.01
N ARG A 197 23.12 -20.00 -8.39
CA ARG A 197 24.27 -19.92 -7.47
C ARG A 197 25.52 -19.35 -8.12
N GLY A 198 25.74 -19.64 -9.41
CA GLY A 198 26.89 -19.13 -10.17
C GLY A 198 26.85 -17.62 -10.44
N LYS A 199 25.68 -16.98 -10.44
CA LYS A 199 25.51 -15.54 -10.70
C LYS A 199 25.91 -14.65 -9.50
N SER A 200 25.78 -15.16 -8.28
CA SER A 200 26.03 -14.39 -7.04
C SER A 200 25.20 -13.09 -6.95
N ASP A 201 25.58 -12.14 -6.11
CA ASP A 201 24.94 -10.82 -5.93
C ASP A 201 25.30 -9.83 -7.06
N ASN A 202 25.24 -10.27 -8.32
CA ASN A 202 25.48 -9.41 -9.49
C ASN A 202 24.51 -9.70 -10.64
N VAL A 203 24.57 -8.90 -11.70
CA VAL A 203 23.91 -9.19 -12.99
C VAL A 203 24.55 -10.42 -13.66
N PRO A 204 23.90 -11.05 -14.66
CA PRO A 204 24.48 -12.18 -15.39
C PRO A 204 25.90 -11.86 -15.88
N SER A 205 26.82 -12.83 -15.76
CA SER A 205 28.22 -12.63 -16.15
C SER A 205 28.35 -12.32 -17.64
N ILE A 206 29.44 -11.66 -18.04
CA ILE A 206 29.67 -11.33 -19.45
C ILE A 206 29.68 -12.57 -20.37
N GLU A 207 30.11 -13.72 -19.84
CA GLU A 207 30.10 -15.00 -20.55
C GLU A 207 28.67 -15.47 -20.82
N VAL A 208 27.81 -15.47 -19.80
CA VAL A 208 26.38 -15.79 -19.94
C VAL A 208 25.72 -14.81 -20.92
N VAL A 209 26.05 -13.53 -20.85
CA VAL A 209 25.52 -12.53 -21.79
C VAL A 209 25.93 -12.85 -23.23
N ARG A 210 27.21 -13.15 -23.48
CA ARG A 210 27.71 -13.47 -24.82
C ARG A 210 27.04 -14.72 -25.41
N ASP A 211 26.83 -15.76 -24.61
CA ASP A 211 26.16 -16.99 -25.07
C ASP A 211 24.66 -16.76 -25.33
N MET A 212 23.97 -16.13 -24.39
CA MET A 212 22.51 -16.11 -24.38
C MET A 212 21.89 -14.95 -25.16
N LYS A 213 22.58 -13.82 -25.31
CA LYS A 213 22.02 -12.59 -25.90
C LYS A 213 21.49 -12.83 -27.30
N ASP A 214 22.25 -13.51 -28.14
CA ASP A 214 21.91 -13.68 -29.56
C ASP A 214 21.14 -14.99 -29.79
N ARG A 215 21.47 -16.02 -29.01
CA ARG A 215 20.83 -17.34 -29.06
C ARG A 215 19.38 -17.30 -28.59
N VAL A 216 19.09 -16.55 -27.52
CA VAL A 216 17.77 -16.58 -26.85
C VAL A 216 17.18 -15.18 -26.65
N TRP A 217 17.90 -14.24 -26.01
CA TRP A 217 17.25 -13.03 -25.49
C TRP A 217 16.80 -12.05 -26.58
N ARG A 218 17.57 -11.86 -27.66
CA ARG A 218 17.16 -11.00 -28.80
C ARG A 218 15.88 -11.53 -29.46
N ARG A 219 15.76 -12.86 -29.61
CA ARG A 219 14.56 -13.50 -30.16
C ARG A 219 13.35 -13.32 -29.23
N GLN A 220 13.55 -13.53 -27.93
CA GLN A 220 12.52 -13.27 -26.92
C GLN A 220 12.08 -11.80 -26.91
N LEU A 221 12.99 -10.85 -27.12
CA LEU A 221 12.66 -9.43 -27.22
C LEU A 221 11.85 -9.14 -28.49
N ALA A 222 12.29 -9.64 -29.65
CA ALA A 222 11.60 -9.43 -30.92
C ALA A 222 10.17 -9.99 -30.92
N ASN A 223 9.96 -11.13 -30.27
CA ASN A 223 8.64 -11.77 -30.19
C ASN A 223 7.76 -11.19 -29.07
N GLY A 224 8.30 -10.27 -28.25
CA GLY A 224 7.58 -9.62 -27.15
C GLY A 224 7.45 -10.47 -25.89
N ALA A 225 8.21 -11.57 -25.79
CA ALA A 225 8.28 -12.39 -24.59
C ALA A 225 8.87 -11.58 -23.43
N ILE A 226 9.99 -10.90 -23.67
CA ILE A 226 10.63 -10.00 -22.70
C ILE A 226 10.53 -8.55 -23.14
N SER A 227 10.51 -7.62 -22.17
CA SER A 227 10.53 -6.19 -22.45
C SER A 227 11.94 -5.70 -22.79
N ARG A 228 12.03 -4.48 -23.34
CA ARG A 228 13.32 -3.81 -23.54
C ARG A 228 14.07 -3.63 -22.23
N GLN A 229 13.38 -3.24 -21.16
CA GLN A 229 13.97 -3.08 -19.84
C GLN A 229 14.59 -4.38 -19.32
N LYS A 230 13.88 -5.51 -19.44
CA LYS A 230 14.40 -6.82 -19.04
C LYS A 230 15.64 -7.21 -19.83
N PHE A 231 15.63 -6.99 -21.15
CA PHE A 231 16.80 -7.21 -22.01
C PHE A 231 17.99 -6.34 -21.60
N ASP A 232 17.75 -5.07 -21.27
CA ASP A 232 18.80 -4.15 -20.80
C ASP A 232 19.34 -4.53 -19.41
N HIS A 233 18.53 -5.14 -18.54
CA HIS A 233 19.01 -5.71 -17.28
C HIS A 233 19.87 -6.96 -17.52
N LEU A 234 19.42 -7.88 -18.38
CA LEU A 234 20.13 -9.12 -18.71
C LEU A 234 21.50 -8.82 -19.34
N THR A 235 21.58 -7.83 -20.23
CA THR A 235 22.80 -7.47 -20.95
C THR A 235 23.68 -6.43 -20.25
N LYS A 236 23.37 -6.06 -18.99
CA LYS A 236 24.05 -4.97 -18.27
C LYS A 236 25.56 -5.20 -18.15
N ALA A 237 26.03 -6.45 -18.09
CA ALA A 237 27.46 -6.76 -17.99
C ALA A 237 28.30 -6.23 -19.17
N GLU A 238 27.73 -6.15 -20.39
CA GLU A 238 28.42 -5.57 -21.55
C GLU A 238 28.66 -4.06 -21.41
N ARG A 239 27.90 -3.40 -20.52
CA ARG A 239 28.00 -1.97 -20.22
C ARG A 239 28.67 -1.71 -18.87
N GLY A 240 29.57 -2.60 -18.45
CA GLY A 240 30.31 -2.49 -17.19
C GLY A 240 29.57 -3.00 -15.96
N GLY A 241 28.45 -3.71 -16.13
CA GLY A 241 27.72 -4.35 -15.03
C GLY A 241 27.05 -3.36 -14.08
N LEU A 242 27.05 -3.70 -12.78
CA LEU A 242 26.57 -2.83 -11.70
C LEU A 242 27.72 -2.00 -11.14
N ALA A 243 27.92 -0.80 -11.69
CA ALA A 243 28.86 0.16 -11.13
C ALA A 243 28.41 0.62 -9.72
N ASP A 244 29.34 1.12 -8.91
CA ASP A 244 28.99 1.60 -7.57
C ASP A 244 28.01 2.78 -7.59
N SER A 245 28.04 3.59 -8.65
CA SER A 245 27.05 4.67 -8.87
C SER A 245 25.64 4.11 -9.09
N ASP A 246 25.52 3.00 -9.83
CA ASP A 246 24.26 2.29 -10.04
C ASP A 246 23.75 1.70 -8.72
N LYS A 247 24.62 1.00 -7.97
CA LYS A 247 24.28 0.46 -6.64
C LYS A 247 23.81 1.54 -5.68
N ALA A 248 24.52 2.67 -5.62
CA ALA A 248 24.14 3.81 -4.78
C ALA A 248 22.77 4.37 -5.18
N SER A 249 22.52 4.52 -6.49
CA SER A 249 21.23 4.97 -7.02
C SER A 249 20.11 3.99 -6.67
N PHE A 250 20.34 2.68 -6.78
CA PHE A 250 19.36 1.66 -6.43
C PHE A 250 19.06 1.65 -4.93
N LEU A 251 20.08 1.71 -4.07
CA LEU A 251 19.91 1.80 -2.62
C LEU A 251 19.17 3.08 -2.22
N ARG A 252 19.53 4.23 -2.79
CA ARG A 252 18.79 5.50 -2.60
C ARG A 252 17.32 5.35 -3.00
N ARG A 253 17.03 4.71 -4.14
CA ARG A 253 15.66 4.41 -4.59
C ARG A 253 14.93 3.43 -3.68
N GLN A 254 15.59 2.64 -2.84
CA GLN A 254 14.90 1.82 -1.83
C GLN A 254 14.39 2.65 -0.66
N LEU A 255 15.01 3.79 -0.39
CA LEU A 255 14.73 4.68 0.74
C LEU A 255 13.76 5.80 0.36
N VAL A 256 14.07 6.50 -0.74
CA VAL A 256 13.37 7.71 -1.17
C VAL A 256 12.11 7.39 -1.95
N GLU A 257 11.00 8.03 -1.63
CA GLU A 257 9.75 7.87 -2.39
C GLU A 257 9.82 8.59 -3.75
N THR A 258 9.49 7.86 -4.81
CA THR A 258 9.60 8.34 -6.20
C THR A 258 8.25 8.39 -6.90
N ARG A 259 7.19 7.87 -6.27
CA ARG A 259 5.85 7.84 -6.84
C ARG A 259 5.24 9.22 -6.92
N GLN A 260 4.78 9.56 -8.12
CA GLN A 260 4.14 10.85 -8.38
C GLN A 260 2.93 11.09 -7.47
N ILE A 261 2.17 10.04 -7.17
CA ILE A 261 1.02 10.16 -6.26
C ILE A 261 1.42 10.59 -4.85
N THR A 262 2.46 9.99 -4.26
CA THR A 262 2.91 10.37 -2.92
C THR A 262 3.48 11.78 -2.92
N LYS A 263 4.19 12.17 -4.00
CA LYS A 263 4.67 13.55 -4.17
C LYS A 263 3.52 14.56 -4.23
N HIS A 264 2.42 14.24 -4.92
CA HIS A 264 1.25 15.11 -4.93
C HIS A 264 0.58 15.23 -3.57
N VAL A 265 0.48 14.14 -2.80
CA VAL A 265 -0.03 14.22 -1.41
C VAL A 265 0.87 15.11 -0.56
N ALA A 266 2.19 14.93 -0.68
CA ALA A 266 3.14 15.75 0.03
C ALA A 266 3.02 17.23 -0.36
N GLN A 267 2.86 17.52 -1.65
CA GLN A 267 2.64 18.87 -2.17
C GLN A 267 1.35 19.51 -1.62
N LEU A 268 0.25 18.77 -1.57
CA LEU A 268 -1.02 19.27 -1.04
C LEU A 268 -0.92 19.60 0.45
N LEU A 269 -0.25 18.75 1.23
CA LEU A 269 0.02 19.01 2.65
C LEU A 269 0.97 20.19 2.84
N ASP A 270 2.08 20.24 2.10
CA ASP A 270 3.08 21.32 2.17
C ASP A 270 2.43 22.67 1.82
N SER A 271 1.63 22.73 0.75
CA SER A 271 0.92 23.95 0.36
C SER A 271 -0.11 24.41 1.40
N ARG A 272 -0.66 23.46 2.18
CA ARG A 272 -1.66 23.74 3.22
C ARG A 272 -1.03 24.32 4.47
N PHE A 273 0.10 23.77 4.93
CA PHE A 273 0.75 24.17 6.17
C PHE A 273 1.84 25.24 5.98
N ASN A 274 2.50 25.29 4.84
CA ASN A 274 3.63 26.19 4.58
C ASN A 274 3.26 27.30 3.58
N SER A 275 2.09 27.92 3.79
CA SER A 275 1.51 28.88 2.84
C SER A 275 2.00 30.33 3.02
N GLU A 276 2.64 30.64 4.16
CA GLU A 276 3.15 31.97 4.50
C GLU A 276 4.64 32.13 4.13
N SER A 277 4.98 33.28 3.53
CA SER A 277 6.36 33.66 3.23
C SER A 277 6.91 34.58 4.31
N ASN A 278 8.10 34.29 4.84
CA ASN A 278 8.77 35.22 5.76
C ASN A 278 9.16 36.52 5.04
N GLN A 279 9.47 37.56 5.83
CA GLN A 279 9.90 38.90 5.36
C GLN A 279 11.04 38.86 4.30
N ASN A 280 11.83 37.78 4.28
CA ASN A 280 12.92 37.56 3.31
C ASN A 280 12.52 36.80 2.03
N LYS A 281 11.22 36.68 1.70
CA LYS A 281 10.70 35.92 0.54
C LYS A 281 11.09 34.44 0.48
N LYS A 282 11.61 33.88 1.57
CA LYS A 282 11.89 32.44 1.71
C LYS A 282 10.69 31.79 2.37
N LEU A 283 10.17 30.71 1.78
CA LEU A 283 9.07 29.92 2.35
C LEU A 283 9.49 29.48 3.76
N ALA A 284 8.77 29.92 4.80
CA ALA A 284 8.96 29.37 6.14
C ALA A 284 8.31 27.99 6.17
N ARG A 285 9.14 26.95 6.21
CA ARG A 285 8.66 25.59 6.41
C ARG A 285 8.56 25.33 7.90
N ASN A 286 7.41 25.64 8.46
CA ASN A 286 7.10 25.35 9.85
C ASN A 286 6.80 23.84 10.01
N VAL A 287 6.13 23.25 9.03
CA VAL A 287 5.76 21.82 9.04
C VAL A 287 6.57 21.06 8.00
N LYS A 288 7.35 20.05 8.44
CA LYS A 288 8.13 19.19 7.52
C LYS A 288 7.30 18.03 7.02
N ILE A 289 7.07 17.95 5.71
CA ILE A 289 6.35 16.83 5.09
C ILE A 289 7.34 15.75 4.64
N ILE A 290 7.47 14.68 5.43
CA ILE A 290 8.43 13.58 5.23
C ILE A 290 7.76 12.45 4.46
N THR A 291 8.39 11.96 3.39
CA THR A 291 7.91 10.81 2.63
C THR A 291 8.79 9.58 2.89
N LEU A 292 8.21 8.44 3.26
CA LEU A 292 8.95 7.20 3.49
C LEU A 292 8.45 6.06 2.59
N LYS A 293 9.36 5.18 2.21
CA LYS A 293 9.01 3.88 1.62
C LYS A 293 8.72 2.85 2.71
N SER A 294 7.67 2.04 2.49
CA SER A 294 7.27 0.95 3.40
C SER A 294 8.39 -0.05 3.76
N LYS A 295 9.43 -0.18 2.93
CA LYS A 295 10.59 -1.03 3.25
C LYS A 295 11.29 -0.59 4.53
N ILE A 296 11.43 0.72 4.77
CA ILE A 296 12.12 1.26 5.94
C ILE A 296 11.47 0.75 7.23
N VAL A 297 10.15 0.90 7.38
CA VAL A 297 9.42 0.41 8.56
C VAL A 297 9.29 -1.11 8.57
N SER A 298 9.19 -1.77 7.40
CA SER A 298 9.17 -3.23 7.31
C SER A 298 10.47 -3.86 7.84
N ASP A 299 11.62 -3.29 7.47
CA ASP A 299 12.92 -3.77 7.93
C ASP A 299 13.12 -3.41 9.41
N PHE A 300 12.75 -2.20 9.84
CA PHE A 300 12.74 -1.82 11.25
C PHE A 300 11.93 -2.81 12.11
N ARG A 301 10.75 -3.24 11.64
CA ARG A 301 9.96 -4.26 12.34
C ARG A 301 10.68 -5.60 12.46
N LYS A 302 11.36 -6.04 11.40
CA LYS A 302 12.09 -7.32 11.39
C LYS A 302 13.28 -7.29 12.32
N ASP A 303 14.08 -6.22 12.22
CA ASP A 303 15.31 -6.05 12.99
C ASP A 303 15.03 -6.02 14.50
N PHE A 304 13.89 -5.45 14.93
CA PHE A 304 13.55 -5.30 16.34
C PHE A 304 12.43 -6.23 16.84
N GLY A 305 12.01 -7.21 16.03
CA GLY A 305 11.00 -8.21 16.41
C GLY A 305 9.60 -7.63 16.67
N LEU A 306 9.19 -6.62 15.90
CA LEU A 306 7.89 -5.94 15.99
C LEU A 306 6.92 -6.51 14.95
N TYR A 307 6.50 -7.76 15.18
CA TYR A 307 5.78 -8.58 14.22
C TYR A 307 4.39 -8.05 13.85
N LYS A 308 3.98 -8.31 12.61
CA LYS A 308 2.71 -7.86 12.01
C LYS A 308 2.01 -9.04 11.35
N LEU A 309 0.74 -9.27 11.73
CA LEU A 309 -0.18 -10.22 11.12
C LEU A 309 -1.47 -9.45 10.75
N ARG A 310 -1.81 -9.43 9.47
CA ARG A 310 -2.96 -8.64 8.95
C ARG A 310 -4.28 -9.37 9.17
N GLU A 311 -4.21 -10.67 9.40
CA GLU A 311 -5.31 -11.61 9.51
C GLU A 311 -5.95 -11.57 10.91
N VAL A 312 -5.21 -11.11 11.92
CA VAL A 312 -5.69 -11.06 13.31
C VAL A 312 -6.63 -9.87 13.53
N ASN A 313 -6.23 -8.68 13.07
CA ASN A 313 -6.98 -7.44 13.25
C ASN A 313 -6.48 -6.31 12.31
N ASN A 314 -7.19 -5.19 12.31
CA ASN A 314 -6.84 -4.00 11.52
C ASN A 314 -5.86 -3.03 12.22
N TYR A 315 -5.33 -3.35 13.42
CA TYR A 315 -4.46 -2.43 14.18
C TYR A 315 -3.13 -2.14 13.47
N HIS A 316 -2.73 -3.03 12.58
CA HIS A 316 -1.49 -2.92 11.84
C HIS A 316 -1.37 -1.62 11.05
N HIS A 317 -2.47 -1.01 10.59
CA HIS A 317 -2.44 0.30 9.94
C HIS A 317 -2.04 1.43 10.91
N ALA A 318 -2.64 1.46 12.11
CA ALA A 318 -2.29 2.43 13.15
C ALA A 318 -0.84 2.24 13.63
N HIS A 319 -0.43 0.98 13.81
CA HIS A 319 0.93 0.65 14.20
C HIS A 319 1.95 1.05 13.13
N ASP A 320 1.67 0.83 11.84
CA ASP A 320 2.54 1.26 10.75
C ASP A 320 2.62 2.80 10.70
N ALA A 321 1.51 3.53 10.88
CA ALA A 321 1.51 5.00 10.95
C ALA A 321 2.35 5.54 12.13
N TYR A 322 2.21 4.95 13.31
CA TYR A 322 3.03 5.28 14.48
C TYR A 322 4.52 5.04 14.19
N LEU A 323 4.88 3.87 13.65
CA LEU A 323 6.28 3.56 13.34
C LEU A 323 6.85 4.44 12.23
N ASN A 324 6.05 4.85 11.25
CA ASN A 324 6.47 5.83 10.24
C ASN A 324 6.86 7.16 10.92
N ALA A 325 6.02 7.67 11.84
CA ALA A 325 6.32 8.88 12.58
C ALA A 325 7.62 8.74 13.41
N VAL A 326 7.77 7.65 14.16
CA VAL A 326 8.96 7.38 14.98
C VAL A 326 10.22 7.30 14.12
N VAL A 327 10.21 6.47 13.06
CA VAL A 327 11.39 6.23 12.24
C VAL A 327 11.73 7.46 11.39
N GLY A 328 10.74 8.10 10.77
CA GLY A 328 10.96 9.28 9.93
C GLY A 328 11.54 10.45 10.71
N THR A 329 10.99 10.74 11.89
CA THR A 329 11.49 11.84 12.74
C THR A 329 12.88 11.53 13.30
N ALA A 330 13.14 10.31 13.77
CA ALA A 330 14.46 9.91 14.25
C ALA A 330 15.51 9.97 13.13
N LEU A 331 15.16 9.60 11.89
CA LEU A 331 16.05 9.64 10.74
C LEU A 331 16.49 11.08 10.41
N ILE A 332 15.54 12.00 10.34
CA ILE A 332 15.81 13.42 10.06
C ILE A 332 16.58 14.06 11.22
N LYS A 333 16.23 13.76 12.47
CA LYS A 333 16.99 14.23 13.64
C LYS A 333 18.42 13.70 13.66
N LYS A 334 18.65 12.44 13.27
CA LYS A 334 20.00 11.85 13.22
C LYS A 334 20.83 12.44 12.09
N TYR A 335 20.21 12.61 10.93
CA TYR A 335 20.85 13.04 9.70
C TYR A 335 20.08 14.20 9.04
N PRO A 336 20.18 15.45 9.55
CA PRO A 336 19.43 16.58 9.01
C PRO A 336 19.71 16.87 7.53
N LYS A 337 20.90 16.52 7.03
CA LYS A 337 21.24 16.66 5.60
C LYS A 337 20.44 15.76 4.67
N LEU A 338 19.70 14.78 5.22
CA LEU A 338 18.77 13.95 4.46
C LEU A 338 17.39 14.58 4.31
N GLU A 339 17.14 15.75 4.87
CA GLU A 339 15.92 16.50 4.58
C GLU A 339 15.75 16.69 3.07
N ALA A 340 16.84 16.94 2.33
CA ALA A 340 16.81 17.05 0.87
C ALA A 340 16.35 15.78 0.12
N GLU A 341 16.34 14.63 0.79
CA GLU A 341 15.94 13.34 0.22
C GLU A 341 14.52 12.91 0.63
N PHE A 342 14.09 13.30 1.84
CA PHE A 342 12.83 12.81 2.42
C PHE A 342 11.78 13.90 2.65
N VAL A 343 12.20 15.16 2.86
CA VAL A 343 11.30 16.29 3.09
C VAL A 343 10.92 16.91 1.75
N TYR A 344 9.62 17.00 1.50
CA TYR A 344 9.11 17.61 0.28
C TYR A 344 9.46 19.10 0.20
N GLY A 345 9.82 19.58 -1.00
CA GLY A 345 10.15 20.97 -1.27
C GLY A 345 11.57 21.38 -0.86
N ASP A 346 12.28 20.63 -0.01
CA ASP A 346 13.69 20.88 0.25
C ASP A 346 14.54 20.16 -0.80
N TYR A 347 14.94 20.87 -1.86
CA TYR A 347 15.73 20.31 -2.95
C TYR A 347 17.19 20.75 -2.92
N LYS A 348 17.66 21.30 -1.80
CA LYS A 348 19.05 21.74 -1.69
C LYS A 348 19.98 20.55 -1.92
N HIS A 349 20.71 20.59 -3.03
CA HIS A 349 21.72 19.60 -3.34
C HIS A 349 22.88 19.72 -2.36
N PHE A 350 22.85 18.91 -1.30
CA PHE A 350 24.02 18.69 -0.47
C PHE A 350 24.89 17.62 -1.10
N ASP A 351 26.20 17.91 -1.20
CA ASP A 351 27.17 16.88 -1.55
C ASP A 351 27.31 15.93 -0.35
N LEU A 352 26.46 14.89 -0.31
CA LEU A 352 26.49 13.83 0.70
C LEU A 352 27.91 13.28 0.90
N VAL A 353 28.75 13.33 -0.14
CA VAL A 353 30.14 12.90 -0.10
C VAL A 353 30.91 13.66 0.98
N LYS A 354 30.74 14.99 1.13
CA LYS A 354 31.46 15.76 2.16
C LYS A 354 31.07 15.38 3.59
N LEU A 355 29.87 14.81 3.79
CA LEU A 355 29.44 14.28 5.10
C LEU A 355 30.07 12.91 5.37
N ILE A 356 30.26 12.09 4.33
CA ILE A 356 30.72 10.69 4.44
C ILE A 356 32.25 10.58 4.33
N SER A 357 32.91 11.45 3.57
CA SER A 357 34.34 11.43 3.27
C SER A 357 35.23 11.91 4.42
N LYS A 358 34.64 12.34 5.55
CA LYS A 358 35.40 12.54 6.80
C LYS A 358 35.92 11.21 7.38
N SER A 359 35.33 10.08 7.00
CA SER A 359 35.62 8.76 7.57
C SER A 359 36.78 8.03 6.90
N ASP A 360 36.95 8.22 5.58
CA ASP A 360 38.06 7.64 4.80
C ASP A 360 38.22 8.38 3.46
N PRO A 361 39.27 9.20 3.28
CA PRO A 361 39.55 9.92 2.03
C PRO A 361 39.87 9.00 0.84
N SER A 362 40.20 7.72 1.09
CA SER A 362 40.57 6.76 0.04
C SER A 362 39.36 6.14 -0.68
N LEU A 363 38.14 6.23 -0.10
CA LEU A 363 36.93 5.72 -0.73
C LEU A 363 36.39 6.66 -1.82
N GLY A 364 36.18 6.10 -3.02
CA GLY A 364 35.51 6.81 -4.12
C GLY A 364 34.10 7.29 -3.75
N LYS A 365 33.68 8.43 -4.34
CA LYS A 365 32.38 9.09 -4.06
C LYS A 365 31.18 8.15 -4.14
N ALA A 366 31.19 7.20 -5.08
CA ALA A 366 30.09 6.26 -5.29
C ALA A 366 30.04 5.18 -4.20
N THR A 367 31.19 4.60 -3.86
CA THR A 367 31.33 3.58 -2.81
C THR A 367 30.93 4.13 -1.43
N ALA A 368 31.32 5.37 -1.12
CA ALA A 368 30.90 6.08 0.08
C ALA A 368 29.36 6.20 0.19
N LYS A 369 28.67 6.52 -0.94
CA LYS A 369 27.20 6.58 -0.98
C LYS A 369 26.54 5.21 -0.81
N VAL A 370 27.10 4.15 -1.40
CA VAL A 370 26.63 2.77 -1.20
C VAL A 370 26.67 2.42 0.28
N PHE A 371 27.82 2.64 0.93
CA PHE A 371 28.00 2.36 2.34
C PHE A 371 27.05 3.17 3.22
N PHE A 372 26.86 4.46 2.92
CA PHE A 372 25.96 5.30 3.69
C PHE A 372 24.50 4.82 3.63
N TYR A 373 23.96 4.60 2.42
CA TYR A 373 22.56 4.17 2.28
C TYR A 373 22.30 2.76 2.81
N SER A 374 23.26 1.84 2.71
CA SER A 374 23.11 0.49 3.28
C SER A 374 23.12 0.49 4.81
N ASN A 375 23.81 1.44 5.43
CA ASN A 375 23.97 1.53 6.89
C ASN A 375 23.08 2.60 7.55
N ILE A 376 22.22 3.28 6.80
CA ILE A 376 21.43 4.43 7.28
C ILE A 376 20.54 4.12 8.50
N MET A 377 20.09 2.87 8.64
CA MET A 377 19.23 2.42 9.74
C MET A 377 20.00 1.87 10.95
N ASN A 378 21.33 1.75 10.84
CA ASN A 378 22.12 1.03 11.83
C ASN A 378 22.25 1.77 13.17
N PHE A 379 21.97 3.07 13.22
CA PHE A 379 21.97 3.81 14.49
C PHE A 379 20.90 3.30 15.48
N PHE A 380 19.86 2.60 15.01
CA PHE A 380 18.91 1.95 15.90
C PHE A 380 19.45 0.68 16.58
N LYS A 381 20.53 0.09 16.05
CA LYS A 381 21.11 -1.18 16.51
C LYS A 381 22.20 -0.96 17.55
N GLU A 382 22.30 -1.86 18.51
CA GLU A 382 23.41 -1.88 19.49
C GLU A 382 24.65 -2.53 18.89
N GLU A 383 24.46 -3.64 18.16
CA GLU A 383 25.52 -4.39 17.52
C GLU A 383 25.23 -4.54 16.02
N ILE A 384 26.24 -4.35 15.19
CA ILE A 384 26.16 -4.43 13.73
C ILE A 384 27.26 -5.37 13.27
N SER A 385 26.88 -6.47 12.63
CA SER A 385 27.81 -7.25 11.82
C SER A 385 27.97 -6.56 10.47
N LEU A 386 29.17 -6.09 10.19
CA LEU A 386 29.53 -5.58 8.87
C LEU A 386 29.74 -6.75 7.89
N ALA A 387 29.77 -6.44 6.60
CA ALA A 387 29.89 -7.45 5.54
C ALA A 387 31.23 -8.21 5.56
N ASP A 388 32.26 -7.63 6.17
CA ASP A 388 33.58 -8.23 6.38
C ASP A 388 33.64 -9.11 7.65
N GLY A 389 32.53 -9.27 8.37
CA GLY A 389 32.45 -10.04 9.61
C GLY A 389 32.79 -9.23 10.87
N THR A 390 33.17 -7.96 10.75
CA THR A 390 33.50 -7.12 11.91
C THR A 390 32.24 -6.78 12.70
N LEU A 391 32.32 -6.92 14.03
CA LEU A 391 31.25 -6.52 14.96
C LEU A 391 31.49 -5.08 15.45
N MET A 392 30.61 -4.17 15.05
CA MET A 392 30.62 -2.78 15.52
C MET A 392 29.57 -2.59 16.62
N LYS A 393 30.01 -2.14 17.81
CA LYS A 393 29.11 -1.72 18.89
C LYS A 393 28.81 -0.23 18.80
N ARG A 394 27.56 0.14 19.06
CA ARG A 394 27.09 1.53 19.08
C ARG A 394 26.58 1.91 20.46
N PRO A 395 26.69 3.19 20.86
CA PRO A 395 26.25 3.63 22.19
C PRO A 395 24.73 3.45 22.37
N ILE A 396 24.30 3.31 23.62
CA ILE A 396 22.87 3.21 23.96
C ILE A 396 22.11 4.47 23.57
N ILE A 397 22.75 5.63 23.71
CA ILE A 397 22.22 6.94 23.36
C ILE A 397 22.88 7.40 22.05
N GLU A 398 22.07 7.60 21.02
CA GLU A 398 22.48 8.21 19.77
C GLU A 398 22.16 9.70 19.80
N THR A 399 23.16 10.53 19.52
CA THR A 399 23.02 11.98 19.41
C THR A 399 23.19 12.44 17.97
N ASN A 400 22.71 13.65 17.69
CA ASN A 400 23.07 14.37 16.48
C ASN A 400 24.49 14.91 16.65
N THR A 401 25.34 14.72 15.63
CA THR A 401 26.77 15.10 15.72
C THR A 401 27.02 16.60 15.62
N GLU A 402 26.09 17.35 15.02
CA GLU A 402 26.19 18.80 14.84
C GLU A 402 25.54 19.57 16.00
N THR A 403 24.40 19.10 16.52
CA THR A 403 23.66 19.80 17.60
C THR A 403 23.91 19.22 18.99
N GLY A 404 24.43 17.99 19.10
CA GLY A 404 24.57 17.27 20.38
C GLY A 404 23.25 16.76 20.97
N GLU A 405 22.11 17.06 20.36
CA GLU A 405 20.80 16.66 20.85
C GLU A 405 20.63 15.13 20.85
N VAL A 406 19.92 14.60 21.85
CA VAL A 406 19.57 13.18 21.92
C VAL A 406 18.53 12.86 20.84
N VAL A 407 18.89 11.92 19.97
CA VAL A 407 18.04 11.47 18.86
C VAL A 407 17.32 10.17 19.21
N TRP A 408 18.01 9.23 19.84
CA TRP A 408 17.46 7.90 20.13
C TRP A 408 18.09 7.31 21.39
N ASN A 409 17.26 6.79 22.29
CA ASN A 409 17.67 5.98 23.43
C ASN A 409 17.18 4.54 23.23
N LYS A 410 18.11 3.62 22.93
CA LYS A 410 17.80 2.23 22.56
C LYS A 410 16.99 1.50 23.64
N VAL A 411 17.20 1.78 24.92
CA VAL A 411 16.45 1.13 26.00
C VAL A 411 15.06 1.75 26.16
N LYS A 412 15.00 3.07 26.33
CA LYS A 412 13.75 3.79 26.65
C LYS A 412 12.78 3.78 25.47
N ASP A 413 13.26 4.02 24.25
CA ASP A 413 12.41 4.24 23.10
C ASP A 413 11.85 2.90 22.57
N PHE A 414 12.65 1.81 22.59
CA PHE A 414 12.10 0.48 22.28
C PHE A 414 11.10 -0.01 23.33
N LYS A 415 11.32 0.28 24.62
CA LYS A 415 10.32 0.01 25.67
C LYS A 415 9.02 0.77 25.37
N THR A 416 9.11 2.02 24.98
CA THR A 416 7.97 2.86 24.61
C THR A 416 7.24 2.32 23.37
N ILE A 417 7.96 1.97 22.31
CA ILE A 417 7.37 1.35 21.10
C ILE A 417 6.63 0.06 21.48
N ARG A 418 7.25 -0.85 22.22
CA ARG A 418 6.63 -2.12 22.61
C ARG A 418 5.37 -1.89 23.44
N LYS A 419 5.37 -0.89 24.32
CA LYS A 419 4.19 -0.47 25.09
C LYS A 419 3.07 0.03 24.17
N VAL A 420 3.37 0.97 23.26
CA VAL A 420 2.37 1.53 22.31
C VAL A 420 1.76 0.43 21.44
N LEU A 421 2.59 -0.46 20.88
CA LEU A 421 2.12 -1.58 20.04
C LEU A 421 1.33 -2.66 20.82
N SER A 422 1.34 -2.59 22.15
CA SER A 422 0.60 -3.52 23.02
C SER A 422 -0.74 -2.98 23.50
N TYR A 423 -1.07 -1.72 23.20
CA TYR A 423 -2.33 -1.13 23.65
C TYR A 423 -3.53 -1.88 23.05
N PRO A 424 -4.47 -2.37 23.88
CA PRO A 424 -5.64 -3.10 23.41
C PRO A 424 -6.68 -2.16 22.80
N GLN A 425 -6.64 -0.87 23.14
CA GLN A 425 -7.53 0.15 22.60
C GLN A 425 -6.81 0.88 21.47
N VAL A 426 -7.25 0.64 20.24
CA VAL A 426 -6.81 1.34 19.03
C VAL A 426 -8.05 1.84 18.30
N ASN A 427 -8.05 3.11 17.92
CA ASN A 427 -9.18 3.76 17.24
C ASN A 427 -9.29 3.28 15.78
N ILE A 428 -10.01 2.17 15.57
CA ILE A 428 -10.34 1.65 14.24
C ILE A 428 -11.77 2.07 13.89
N VAL A 429 -11.91 2.88 12.86
CA VAL A 429 -13.20 3.38 12.38
C VAL A 429 -13.43 2.93 10.94
N LYS A 430 -14.51 2.17 10.73
CA LYS A 430 -15.00 1.90 9.37
C LYS A 430 -15.80 3.12 8.91
N LYS A 431 -15.29 3.83 7.90
CA LYS A 431 -15.96 5.02 7.35
C LYS A 431 -17.43 4.71 7.02
N THR A 432 -18.35 5.48 7.60
CA THR A 432 -19.78 5.41 7.29
C THR A 432 -20.05 6.05 5.92
N GLU A 433 -20.85 5.39 5.09
CA GLU A 433 -21.09 5.84 3.72
C GLU A 433 -22.53 5.58 3.28
N ILE A 434 -23.16 6.59 2.68
CA ILE A 434 -24.36 6.41 1.87
C ILE A 434 -23.92 5.71 0.58
N GLN A 435 -24.56 4.59 0.25
CA GLN A 435 -24.27 3.87 -0.98
C GLN A 435 -24.88 4.60 -2.18
N SER A 436 -24.16 4.59 -3.29
CA SER A 436 -24.57 5.14 -4.57
C SER A 436 -24.12 4.20 -5.70
N GLY A 437 -24.59 4.42 -6.92
CA GLY A 437 -24.25 3.59 -8.08
C GLY A 437 -25.47 2.87 -8.64
N ALA A 438 -25.30 1.61 -9.05
CA ALA A 438 -26.37 0.81 -9.67
C ALA A 438 -27.56 0.63 -8.72
N PHE A 439 -28.79 0.68 -9.25
CA PHE A 439 -30.01 0.50 -8.45
C PHE A 439 -30.20 -0.92 -7.93
N SER A 440 -29.74 -1.93 -8.67
CA SER A 440 -29.93 -3.35 -8.40
C SER A 440 -28.88 -4.17 -9.15
N LYS A 441 -28.95 -5.51 -9.07
CA LYS A 441 -28.26 -6.36 -10.05
C LYS A 441 -28.84 -6.11 -11.45
N GLU A 442 -27.99 -6.17 -12.46
CA GLU A 442 -28.36 -5.88 -13.86
C GLU A 442 -29.03 -7.08 -14.56
N SER A 443 -28.91 -8.28 -13.98
CA SER A 443 -29.52 -9.48 -14.52
C SER A 443 -31.05 -9.41 -14.43
N VAL A 444 -31.72 -9.62 -15.57
CA VAL A 444 -33.17 -9.74 -15.61
C VAL A 444 -33.57 -11.17 -15.27
N LEU A 445 -34.32 -11.34 -14.19
CA LEU A 445 -34.91 -12.63 -13.82
C LEU A 445 -36.22 -12.85 -14.57
N SER A 446 -36.52 -14.12 -14.84
CA SER A 446 -37.78 -14.53 -15.45
C SER A 446 -38.98 -14.17 -14.56
N LYS A 447 -40.15 -14.10 -15.20
CA LYS A 447 -41.42 -13.86 -14.53
C LYS A 447 -41.68 -14.88 -13.42
N GLY A 448 -42.24 -14.42 -12.31
CA GLY A 448 -42.57 -15.29 -11.18
C GLY A 448 -43.37 -14.57 -10.10
N ASN A 449 -43.90 -15.34 -9.15
CA ASN A 449 -44.73 -14.83 -8.05
C ASN A 449 -43.91 -14.26 -6.88
N SER A 450 -42.62 -13.97 -7.08
CA SER A 450 -41.79 -13.41 -6.02
C SER A 450 -42.05 -11.91 -5.89
N ASP A 451 -42.46 -11.49 -4.69
CA ASP A 451 -42.61 -10.07 -4.34
C ASP A 451 -41.27 -9.30 -4.29
N LYS A 452 -40.14 -9.98 -4.54
CA LYS A 452 -38.81 -9.39 -4.59
C LYS A 452 -38.45 -8.82 -5.97
N LEU A 453 -39.24 -9.12 -7.00
CA LEU A 453 -39.00 -8.64 -8.36
C LEU A 453 -39.40 -7.16 -8.49
N ILE A 454 -38.52 -6.38 -9.09
CA ILE A 454 -38.70 -4.95 -9.34
C ILE A 454 -39.07 -4.76 -10.81
N GLU A 455 -40.09 -3.92 -11.05
CA GLU A 455 -40.51 -3.56 -12.40
C GLU A 455 -39.35 -2.99 -13.23
N ARG A 456 -39.19 -3.49 -14.46
CA ARG A 456 -38.20 -2.96 -15.40
C ARG A 456 -38.61 -1.61 -15.98
N LYS A 457 -39.92 -1.42 -16.11
CA LYS A 457 -40.59 -0.22 -16.60
C LYS A 457 -41.91 -0.08 -15.86
N LYS A 458 -42.32 1.16 -15.60
CA LYS A 458 -43.58 1.46 -14.93
C LYS A 458 -44.74 0.76 -15.66
N GLY A 459 -45.51 -0.04 -14.92
CA GLY A 459 -46.67 -0.78 -15.45
C GLY A 459 -46.34 -2.13 -16.08
N TRP A 460 -45.06 -2.53 -16.09
CA TRP A 460 -44.66 -3.88 -16.49
C TRP A 460 -44.65 -4.79 -15.26
N ASP A 461 -45.81 -5.40 -14.99
CA ASP A 461 -45.99 -6.35 -13.89
C ASP A 461 -44.90 -7.44 -13.93
N PRO A 462 -44.06 -7.57 -12.88
CA PRO A 462 -42.98 -8.54 -12.86
C PRO A 462 -43.47 -10.00 -12.90
N LYS A 463 -44.74 -10.25 -12.49
CA LYS A 463 -45.37 -11.57 -12.62
C LYS A 463 -45.62 -11.97 -14.08
N LYS A 464 -45.64 -11.00 -14.99
CA LYS A 464 -45.82 -11.22 -16.44
C LYS A 464 -44.51 -11.07 -17.21
N TYR A 465 -43.71 -10.06 -16.89
CA TYR A 465 -42.56 -9.63 -17.69
C TYR A 465 -41.19 -9.91 -17.04
N GLY A 466 -41.17 -10.51 -15.85
CA GLY A 466 -39.96 -10.61 -15.06
C GLY A 466 -39.50 -9.26 -14.54
N GLY A 467 -38.35 -9.24 -13.88
CA GLY A 467 -37.90 -8.06 -13.16
C GLY A 467 -36.42 -8.10 -12.81
N PHE A 468 -35.95 -7.00 -12.25
CA PHE A 468 -34.68 -6.99 -11.53
C PHE A 468 -34.87 -7.55 -10.13
N ASP A 469 -33.78 -7.99 -9.50
CA ASP A 469 -33.75 -8.44 -8.12
C ASP A 469 -32.67 -7.72 -7.31
N SER A 470 -32.63 -7.98 -6.01
CA SER A 470 -31.54 -7.51 -5.13
C SER A 470 -31.33 -5.98 -5.21
N PRO A 471 -32.32 -5.14 -4.83
CA PRO A 471 -32.14 -3.69 -4.83
C PRO A 471 -31.02 -3.27 -3.89
N ASN A 472 -30.21 -2.30 -4.34
CA ASN A 472 -29.16 -1.73 -3.54
C ASN A 472 -29.75 -0.66 -2.59
N THR A 473 -29.54 -0.85 -1.30
CA THR A 473 -29.90 0.12 -0.26
C THR A 473 -28.89 1.27 -0.21
N ALA A 474 -29.36 2.51 -0.32
CA ALA A 474 -28.53 3.71 -0.16
C ALA A 474 -28.13 3.90 1.30
N TYR A 475 -29.14 3.93 2.18
CA TYR A 475 -29.00 4.01 3.64
C TYR A 475 -30.27 3.47 4.30
N SER A 476 -30.27 3.36 5.61
CA SER A 476 -31.46 3.01 6.39
C SER A 476 -31.93 4.19 7.23
N ILE A 477 -33.18 4.13 7.69
CA ILE A 477 -33.78 5.09 8.61
C ILE A 477 -34.36 4.31 9.79
N PHE A 478 -34.09 4.76 11.01
CA PHE A 478 -34.82 4.30 12.18
C PHE A 478 -36.16 5.04 12.26
N VAL A 479 -37.26 4.29 12.33
CA VAL A 479 -38.63 4.80 12.31
C VAL A 479 -39.38 4.36 13.56
N VAL A 480 -40.03 5.32 14.22
CA VAL A 480 -41.03 5.08 15.26
C VAL A 480 -42.39 5.54 14.74
N ALA A 481 -43.28 4.59 14.46
CA ALA A 481 -44.58 4.84 13.82
C ALA A 481 -45.58 3.74 14.19
N LYS A 482 -46.81 3.80 13.69
CA LYS A 482 -47.79 2.71 13.72
C LYS A 482 -47.90 2.04 12.36
N VAL A 483 -48.00 0.72 12.35
CA VAL A 483 -48.29 -0.07 11.15
C VAL A 483 -49.46 -1.01 11.39
N ALA A 484 -50.27 -1.25 10.36
CA ALA A 484 -51.39 -2.17 10.45
C ALA A 484 -50.88 -3.63 10.52
N LYS A 485 -51.28 -4.39 11.55
CA LYS A 485 -50.87 -5.81 11.73
C LYS A 485 -52.06 -6.74 11.94
N GLY A 486 -51.95 -7.95 11.39
CA GLY A 486 -52.94 -9.02 11.52
C GLY A 486 -54.16 -8.87 10.62
N LYS A 487 -55.04 -9.89 10.60
CA LYS A 487 -56.24 -9.91 9.74
C LYS A 487 -57.17 -8.71 9.96
N ALA A 488 -57.25 -8.22 11.21
CA ALA A 488 -58.08 -7.07 11.59
C ALA A 488 -57.41 -5.70 11.34
N GLN A 489 -56.20 -5.66 10.76
CA GLN A 489 -55.48 -4.43 10.40
C GLN A 489 -55.35 -3.39 11.54
N LYS A 490 -55.21 -3.86 12.79
CA LYS A 490 -55.07 -2.96 13.94
C LYS A 490 -53.72 -2.26 13.91
N LEU A 491 -53.72 -0.93 14.06
CA LEU A 491 -52.52 -0.11 14.14
C LEU A 491 -51.75 -0.43 15.42
N LYS A 492 -50.49 -0.85 15.28
CA LYS A 492 -49.58 -1.11 16.39
C LYS A 492 -48.32 -0.28 16.23
N THR A 493 -47.87 0.31 17.34
CA THR A 493 -46.59 1.03 17.39
C THR A 493 -45.44 0.06 17.13
N VAL A 494 -44.53 0.47 16.26
CA VAL A 494 -43.32 -0.25 15.87
C VAL A 494 -42.09 0.65 15.94
N LYS A 495 -40.94 0.02 16.13
CA LYS A 495 -39.61 0.63 16.08
C LYS A 495 -38.78 -0.19 15.10
N GLU A 496 -38.63 0.29 13.88
CA GLU A 496 -38.09 -0.50 12.78
C GLU A 496 -36.96 0.25 12.06
N ILE A 497 -36.01 -0.50 11.50
CA ILE A 497 -34.99 0.03 10.61
C ILE A 497 -35.47 -0.23 9.18
N VAL A 498 -35.73 0.84 8.44
CA VAL A 498 -36.27 0.78 7.09
C VAL A 498 -35.17 1.09 6.09
N GLY A 499 -35.00 0.23 5.08
CA GLY A 499 -34.04 0.46 4.00
C GLY A 499 -34.59 1.41 2.95
N ILE A 500 -33.88 2.48 2.66
CA ILE A 500 -34.16 3.37 1.52
C ILE A 500 -33.26 2.93 0.37
N THR A 501 -33.85 2.42 -0.71
CA THR A 501 -33.07 2.02 -1.89
C THR A 501 -32.51 3.24 -2.62
N ILE A 502 -31.46 3.04 -3.43
CA ILE A 502 -30.90 4.11 -4.27
C ILE A 502 -31.98 4.69 -5.20
N MET A 503 -32.92 3.86 -5.65
CA MET A 503 -34.03 4.29 -6.50
C MET A 503 -35.04 5.16 -5.76
N GLU A 504 -35.30 4.85 -4.48
CA GLU A 504 -36.28 5.57 -3.64
C GLU A 504 -35.70 6.82 -2.97
N GLN A 505 -34.38 6.96 -2.95
CA GLN A 505 -33.68 8.02 -2.20
C GLN A 505 -34.23 9.42 -2.53
N ALA A 506 -34.40 9.74 -3.81
CA ALA A 506 -34.86 11.06 -4.23
C ALA A 506 -36.32 11.34 -3.83
N GLU A 507 -37.18 10.32 -3.85
CA GLU A 507 -38.58 10.44 -3.41
C GLU A 507 -38.64 10.65 -1.89
N TYR A 508 -37.87 9.85 -1.14
CA TYR A 508 -37.79 9.97 0.32
C TYR A 508 -37.21 11.31 0.78
N GLU A 509 -36.15 11.81 0.13
CA GLU A 509 -35.51 13.07 0.51
C GLU A 509 -36.34 14.31 0.14
N LYS A 510 -37.29 14.17 -0.80
CA LYS A 510 -38.23 15.23 -1.17
C LYS A 510 -39.34 15.40 -0.14
N ASP A 511 -39.94 14.28 0.29
CA ASP A 511 -40.99 14.26 1.31
C ASP A 511 -40.95 12.91 2.05
N ASN A 512 -40.27 12.90 3.19
CA ASN A 512 -40.00 11.69 3.94
C ASN A 512 -41.25 11.13 4.62
N ILE A 513 -42.20 11.98 5.03
CA ILE A 513 -43.43 11.57 5.70
C ILE A 513 -44.37 10.94 4.68
N ALA A 514 -44.66 11.63 3.57
CA ALA A 514 -45.51 11.09 2.52
C ALA A 514 -44.97 9.77 1.95
N PHE A 515 -43.64 9.65 1.81
CA PHE A 515 -43.01 8.39 1.40
C PHE A 515 -43.26 7.26 2.40
N LEU A 516 -43.09 7.51 3.70
CA LEU A 516 -43.30 6.51 4.75
C LEU A 516 -44.79 6.14 4.88
N GLU A 517 -45.70 7.10 4.73
CA GLU A 517 -47.14 6.84 4.68
C GLU A 517 -47.52 5.93 3.51
N LYS A 518 -46.96 6.18 2.32
CA LYS A 518 -47.11 5.31 1.15
C LYS A 518 -46.55 3.90 1.37
N LYS A 519 -45.58 3.76 2.28
CA LYS A 519 -45.03 2.45 2.72
C LYS A 519 -45.84 1.80 3.85
N GLY A 520 -46.92 2.42 4.31
CA GLY A 520 -47.84 1.88 5.31
C GLY A 520 -47.52 2.27 6.76
N TYR A 521 -46.66 3.27 6.98
CA TYR A 521 -46.40 3.82 8.30
C TYR A 521 -47.35 4.99 8.60
N HIS A 522 -47.96 5.00 9.77
CA HIS A 522 -48.89 6.04 10.23
C HIS A 522 -48.41 6.62 11.56
N ASP A 523 -48.91 7.79 11.96
CA ASP A 523 -48.52 8.45 13.22
C ASP A 523 -46.98 8.49 13.43
N ILE A 524 -46.26 8.91 12.39
CA ILE A 524 -44.78 8.89 12.37
C ILE A 524 -44.25 9.94 13.35
N GLN A 525 -43.35 9.52 14.24
CA GLN A 525 -42.68 10.43 15.17
C GLN A 525 -41.46 11.06 14.50
N GLU A 526 -41.67 12.17 13.79
CA GLU A 526 -40.65 12.80 12.95
C GLU A 526 -39.34 13.11 13.68
N LYS A 527 -39.43 13.57 14.94
CA LYS A 527 -38.26 13.90 15.78
C LYS A 527 -37.38 12.68 16.12
N LEU A 528 -37.89 11.46 15.94
CA LEU A 528 -37.17 10.21 16.17
C LEU A 528 -36.67 9.55 14.88
N LEU A 529 -36.87 10.19 13.71
CA LEU A 529 -36.29 9.70 12.46
C LEU A 529 -34.76 9.89 12.49
N ILE A 530 -34.03 8.78 12.44
CA ILE A 530 -32.57 8.81 12.44
C ILE A 530 -32.05 8.17 11.16
N LYS A 531 -31.27 8.92 10.38
CA LYS A 531 -30.57 8.40 9.20
C LYS A 531 -29.39 7.54 9.64
N LEU A 532 -29.37 6.30 9.16
CA LEU A 532 -28.38 5.27 9.46
C LEU A 532 -27.68 4.83 8.17
N PRO A 533 -26.58 5.49 7.77
CA PRO A 533 -25.75 5.07 6.65
C PRO A 533 -25.14 3.67 6.85
N LYS A 534 -24.61 3.09 5.78
CA LYS A 534 -23.85 1.83 5.88
C LYS A 534 -22.66 2.01 6.83
N TYR A 535 -22.41 0.98 7.62
CA TYR A 535 -21.43 0.91 8.70
C TYR A 535 -21.74 1.79 9.93
N SER A 536 -22.99 2.26 10.10
CA SER A 536 -23.40 2.86 11.37
C SER A 536 -23.10 1.91 12.53
N LEU A 537 -22.41 2.40 13.56
CA LEU A 537 -21.92 1.62 14.68
C LEU A 537 -22.94 1.61 15.82
N PHE A 538 -23.23 0.41 16.31
CA PHE A 538 -24.05 0.17 17.49
C PHE A 538 -23.20 -0.55 18.53
N GLU A 539 -23.25 -0.09 19.78
CA GLU A 539 -22.72 -0.81 20.93
C GLU A 539 -23.89 -1.40 21.72
N LEU A 540 -23.79 -2.69 22.03
CA LEU A 540 -24.76 -3.47 22.79
C LEU A 540 -24.13 -3.85 24.15
N GLU A 541 -24.87 -4.66 24.91
CA GLU A 541 -24.39 -5.29 26.14
C GLU A 541 -22.95 -5.83 26.05
N ASN A 542 -22.21 -5.75 27.15
CA ASN A 542 -20.85 -6.30 27.30
C ASN A 542 -19.83 -5.76 26.27
N GLY A 543 -20.03 -4.55 25.74
CA GLY A 543 -19.12 -3.93 24.76
C GLY A 543 -19.18 -4.58 23.37
N ARG A 544 -20.22 -5.38 23.09
CA ARG A 544 -20.41 -5.99 21.78
C ARG A 544 -20.83 -4.94 20.75
N ARG A 545 -20.13 -4.90 19.63
CA ARG A 545 -20.32 -3.90 18.58
C ARG A 545 -20.81 -4.51 17.29
N ARG A 546 -21.70 -3.79 16.60
CA ARG A 546 -22.24 -4.16 15.28
C ARG A 546 -22.23 -2.97 14.35
N LEU A 547 -21.87 -3.23 13.09
CA LEU A 547 -21.91 -2.25 12.02
C LEU A 547 -23.12 -2.57 11.13
N LEU A 548 -23.92 -1.57 10.76
CA LEU A 548 -25.05 -1.79 9.86
C LEU A 548 -24.56 -2.16 8.44
N ALA A 549 -24.92 -3.32 7.93
CA ALA A 549 -24.61 -3.72 6.54
C ALA A 549 -25.70 -3.25 5.57
N SER A 550 -26.96 -3.46 5.98
CA SER A 550 -28.20 -3.03 5.35
C SER A 550 -29.29 -2.96 6.43
N ALA A 551 -30.52 -2.59 6.08
CA ALA A 551 -31.62 -2.52 7.04
C ALA A 551 -31.88 -3.84 7.79
N ASN A 552 -31.54 -4.97 7.17
CA ASN A 552 -31.83 -6.30 7.70
C ASN A 552 -30.56 -7.09 8.09
N GLU A 553 -29.37 -6.48 7.99
CA GLU A 553 -28.11 -7.19 8.17
C GLU A 553 -27.11 -6.36 8.96
N PHE A 554 -26.42 -7.01 9.90
CA PHE A 554 -25.34 -6.42 10.68
C PHE A 554 -24.03 -7.17 10.45
N GLN A 555 -22.94 -6.42 10.44
CA GLN A 555 -21.57 -6.92 10.42
C GLN A 555 -20.95 -6.86 11.81
N LYS A 556 -19.88 -7.63 12.01
CA LYS A 556 -19.03 -7.60 13.20
C LYS A 556 -18.39 -6.20 13.34
N GLY A 557 -18.44 -5.62 14.54
CA GLY A 557 -17.84 -4.32 14.84
C GLY A 557 -16.73 -4.35 15.90
N ASN A 558 -16.39 -5.53 16.42
CA ASN A 558 -15.30 -5.71 17.39
C ASN A 558 -14.01 -6.15 16.68
N GLU A 559 -12.86 -5.71 17.19
CA GLU A 559 -11.53 -6.15 16.78
C GLU A 559 -10.95 -7.09 17.84
N LEU A 560 -10.20 -8.11 17.42
CA LEU A 560 -9.50 -9.01 18.35
C LEU A 560 -8.13 -8.44 18.69
N ALA A 561 -7.97 -7.94 19.92
CA ALA A 561 -6.68 -7.51 20.44
C ALA A 561 -5.90 -8.70 20.99
N LEU A 562 -4.84 -9.11 20.28
CA LEU A 562 -3.97 -10.21 20.70
C LEU A 562 -2.67 -9.64 21.28
N SER A 563 -2.21 -10.21 22.40
CA SER A 563 -0.98 -9.76 23.06
C SER A 563 0.26 -9.94 22.16
N GLY A 564 1.30 -9.14 22.40
CA GLY A 564 2.54 -9.18 21.62
C GLY A 564 3.23 -10.55 21.62
N LYS A 565 3.13 -11.33 22.71
CA LYS A 565 3.72 -12.69 22.78
C LYS A 565 3.08 -13.64 21.77
N TYR A 566 1.76 -13.60 21.63
CA TYR A 566 1.04 -14.45 20.69
C TYR A 566 1.22 -13.98 19.25
N MET A 567 1.25 -12.65 19.01
CA MET A 567 1.55 -12.09 17.70
C MET A 567 2.94 -12.53 17.20
N LYS A 568 3.95 -12.52 18.07
CA LYS A 568 5.29 -13.06 17.78
C LYS A 568 5.24 -14.54 17.44
N PHE A 569 4.58 -15.34 18.28
CA PHE A 569 4.47 -16.78 18.10
C PHE A 569 3.82 -17.14 16.77
N LEU A 570 2.62 -16.62 16.48
CA LEU A 570 1.91 -16.87 15.23
C LEU A 570 2.71 -16.44 14.00
N TYR A 571 3.43 -15.32 14.08
CA TYR A 571 4.25 -14.84 12.96
C TYR A 571 5.38 -15.79 12.61
N LEU A 572 6.07 -16.31 13.63
CA LEU A 572 7.19 -17.24 13.47
C LEU A 572 6.69 -18.63 13.08
N ALA A 573 5.64 -19.12 13.74
CA ALA A 573 5.02 -20.42 13.43
C ALA A 573 4.52 -20.47 11.97
N SER A 574 3.86 -19.42 11.48
CA SER A 574 3.39 -19.36 10.08
C SER A 574 4.52 -19.28 9.03
N ARG A 575 5.78 -19.20 9.48
CA ARG A 575 6.98 -19.09 8.63
C ARG A 575 8.03 -20.13 9.00
N TYR A 576 7.68 -21.11 9.84
CA TYR A 576 8.62 -22.05 10.43
C TYR A 576 9.48 -22.76 9.37
N ASP A 577 8.87 -23.22 8.27
CA ASP A 577 9.56 -23.90 7.16
C ASP A 577 10.55 -23.00 6.39
N LYS A 578 10.38 -21.68 6.48
CA LYS A 578 11.25 -20.70 5.83
C LYS A 578 12.45 -20.30 6.71
N LEU A 579 12.44 -20.68 7.99
CA LEU A 579 13.55 -20.40 8.90
C LEU A 579 14.69 -21.39 8.61
N SER A 580 15.91 -20.88 8.42
CA SER A 580 17.08 -21.72 8.16
C SER A 580 17.59 -22.35 9.46
N SER A 581 17.83 -23.66 9.46
CA SER A 581 18.51 -24.32 10.59
C SER A 581 20.03 -24.07 10.59
N LYS A 582 20.58 -23.43 9.55
CA LYS A 582 22.02 -23.14 9.42
C LYS A 582 22.42 -21.76 9.95
N ILE A 583 21.44 -20.92 10.30
CA ILE A 583 21.67 -19.56 10.81
C ILE A 583 21.25 -19.55 12.28
N GLU A 584 22.18 -19.27 13.18
CA GLU A 584 21.95 -19.36 14.64
C GLU A 584 20.74 -18.54 15.10
N SER A 585 20.60 -17.30 14.62
CA SER A 585 19.47 -16.43 14.97
C SER A 585 18.11 -16.95 14.47
N GLU A 586 18.10 -17.73 13.39
CA GLU A 586 16.90 -18.39 12.86
C GLU A 586 16.61 -19.69 13.61
N GLN A 587 17.65 -20.43 14.02
CA GLN A 587 17.52 -21.61 14.88
C GLN A 587 16.90 -21.24 16.24
N GLN A 588 17.32 -20.13 16.85
CA GLN A 588 16.72 -19.62 18.08
C GLN A 588 15.22 -19.29 17.91
N LYS A 589 14.81 -18.82 16.72
CA LYS A 589 13.38 -18.56 16.40
C LYS A 589 12.59 -19.86 16.27
N LYS A 590 13.18 -20.92 15.70
CA LYS A 590 12.54 -22.25 15.66
C LYS A 590 12.36 -22.81 17.06
N LEU A 591 13.42 -22.81 17.86
CA LEU A 591 13.37 -23.27 19.24
C LEU A 591 12.33 -22.49 20.07
N PHE A 592 12.21 -21.18 19.85
CA PHE A 592 11.18 -20.36 20.48
C PHE A 592 9.76 -20.87 20.21
N VAL A 593 9.46 -21.32 18.98
CA VAL A 593 8.15 -21.87 18.58
C VAL A 593 7.95 -23.26 19.19
N GLU A 594 8.94 -24.15 19.07
CA GLU A 594 8.89 -25.52 19.59
C GLU A 594 8.65 -25.56 21.11
N GLN A 595 9.31 -24.69 21.87
CA GLN A 595 9.13 -24.60 23.32
C GLN A 595 7.78 -24.02 23.75
N ARG A 596 6.98 -23.46 22.83
CA ARG A 596 5.76 -22.69 23.14
C ARG A 596 4.54 -23.16 22.35
N LEU A 597 4.50 -24.44 21.97
CA LEU A 597 3.35 -25.01 21.27
C LEU A 597 2.04 -24.85 22.06
N HIS A 598 2.09 -24.86 23.40
CA HIS A 598 0.94 -24.56 24.27
C HIS A 598 0.29 -23.18 24.02
N TYR A 599 0.98 -22.24 23.36
CA TYR A 599 0.37 -20.98 22.94
C TYR A 599 -0.74 -21.18 21.90
N PHE A 600 -0.78 -22.28 21.14
CA PHE A 600 -1.92 -22.56 20.27
C PHE A 600 -3.21 -22.71 21.08
N ASP A 601 -3.17 -23.43 22.19
CA ASP A 601 -4.32 -23.64 23.07
C ASP A 601 -4.75 -22.32 23.74
N GLU A 602 -3.78 -21.56 24.30
CA GLU A 602 -4.06 -20.25 24.89
C GLU A 602 -4.70 -19.27 23.87
N ILE A 603 -4.22 -19.28 22.62
CA ILE A 603 -4.78 -18.44 21.55
C ILE A 603 -6.18 -18.91 21.18
N LEU A 604 -6.40 -20.23 21.09
CA LEU A 604 -7.72 -20.79 20.81
C LEU A 604 -8.73 -20.37 21.88
N ASP A 605 -8.37 -20.44 23.16
CA ASP A 605 -9.21 -19.98 24.27
C ASP A 605 -9.57 -18.51 24.17
N ILE A 606 -8.61 -17.65 23.79
CA ILE A 606 -8.85 -16.23 23.55
C ILE A 606 -9.84 -16.04 22.39
N VAL A 607 -9.67 -16.78 21.29
CA VAL A 607 -10.56 -16.73 20.13
C VAL A 607 -11.97 -17.20 20.50
N VAL A 608 -12.09 -18.27 21.27
CA VAL A 608 -13.36 -18.81 21.76
C VAL A 608 -14.06 -17.81 22.66
N LYS A 609 -13.35 -17.24 23.64
CA LYS A 609 -13.88 -16.20 24.52
C LYS A 609 -14.36 -14.99 23.71
N HIS A 610 -13.57 -14.54 22.73
CA HIS A 610 -13.96 -13.43 21.85
C HIS A 610 -15.19 -13.78 21.00
N ALA A 611 -15.25 -14.99 20.44
CA ALA A 611 -16.37 -15.46 19.64
C ALA A 611 -17.67 -15.54 20.45
N THR A 612 -17.60 -16.06 21.68
CA THR A 612 -18.74 -16.15 22.61
C THR A 612 -19.22 -14.76 23.03
N CYS A 613 -18.32 -13.87 23.45
CA CYS A 613 -18.70 -12.54 23.92
C CYS A 613 -19.23 -11.64 22.79
N TYR A 614 -18.56 -11.65 21.64
CA TYR A 614 -18.76 -10.62 20.62
C TYR A 614 -19.39 -11.13 19.33
N ILE A 615 -19.24 -12.39 18.96
CA ILE A 615 -19.73 -12.91 17.67
C ILE A 615 -21.08 -13.63 17.82
N LYS A 616 -21.31 -14.34 18.93
CA LYS A 616 -22.49 -15.20 19.18
C LYS A 616 -22.67 -16.29 18.11
N ALA A 617 -21.59 -17.01 17.80
CA ALA A 617 -21.55 -18.09 16.80
C ALA A 617 -21.30 -19.48 17.42
N GLU A 618 -22.08 -19.83 18.45
CA GLU A 618 -21.92 -21.08 19.24
C GLU A 618 -21.91 -22.35 18.38
N ASN A 619 -22.74 -22.39 17.33
CA ASN A 619 -22.81 -23.53 16.40
C ASN A 619 -21.50 -23.77 15.63
N ASN A 620 -20.71 -22.72 15.37
CA ASN A 620 -19.42 -22.83 14.69
C ASN A 620 -18.31 -23.26 15.65
N LEU A 621 -18.41 -22.88 16.94
CA LEU A 621 -17.46 -23.31 17.97
C LEU A 621 -17.56 -24.82 18.21
N LYS A 622 -18.77 -25.39 18.24
CA LYS A 622 -19.00 -26.84 18.42
C LYS A 622 -18.42 -27.71 17.29
N LYS A 623 -18.27 -27.19 16.07
CA LYS A 623 -17.71 -27.95 14.92
C LYS A 623 -16.19 -28.04 14.92
N ASN A 624 -15.51 -27.08 15.53
CA ASN A 624 -14.04 -26.98 15.51
C ASN A 624 -13.40 -27.37 16.87
N TYR A 625 -14.22 -27.67 17.88
CA TYR A 625 -13.80 -28.23 19.16
C TYR A 625 -13.87 -29.77 19.09
N GLN A 626 -12.96 -30.38 18.33
CA GLN A 626 -12.50 -31.72 18.67
C GLN A 626 -11.11 -31.54 19.26
N PRO A 627 -10.85 -31.98 20.50
CA PRO A 627 -9.50 -31.99 21.02
C PRO A 627 -8.63 -32.82 20.07
N LEU A 628 -7.48 -32.26 19.70
CA LEU A 628 -6.44 -32.95 18.92
C LEU A 628 -5.87 -34.14 19.67
#